data_AF-A0A2M7CHJ8-F1
#
_entry.id   AF-A0A2M7CHJ8-F1
#
_cell.length_a   1.000
_cell.length_b   1.000
_cell.length_c   1.000
_cell.angle_alpha   90.00
_cell.angle_beta   90.00
_cell.angle_gamma   90.00
#
_symmetry.space_group_name_H-M   'P 1'
#
loop_
_entity.id
_entity.type
_entity.pdbx_description
1 polymer ?
#
loop_
_entity_poly.entity_id
_entity_poly.type
_entity_poly.pdbx_seq_one_letter_code
_entity_poly.pdbx_strand_id
1 'polypeptide(L)'
;MTAYEDFKTRFNLLARKHKHLVVNTLSNIFTMRLIGNKTHGDLAEIGMAEFINQFMYDYKSIHVGKVKFRAKEHEKDIMIINEITKTKFPVSLKAYGDGPLQLSTDSNQKMFPFLKSQGKNIARGKHIERIFKSNNFGDFNTINIMPLIYDEEKQRCNIMIFNHQKAMNKTHRIIFVDKNKKFDRLAKKIIEGKGRKHPIFMFIDAGGNYICEVRYGGAQANALQRGLWTHTKNAVSYFDSLTNRWIDYSHNHTLVKLFSLALNSSERGHKLANSILQKDIDHLKTL
;
A
#
# COMPACT_ATOMS: atom_id res chain seq x y z
N MET A 1 -0.92 -18.73 -10.48
CA MET A 1 -0.33 -17.48 -9.95
C MET A 1 -0.98 -16.31 -10.69
N THR A 2 -1.49 -15.28 -10.01
CA THR A 2 -2.09 -14.13 -10.70
C THR A 2 -1.00 -13.27 -11.34
N ALA A 3 -1.36 -12.40 -12.31
CA ALA A 3 -0.39 -11.49 -12.93
C ALA A 3 0.32 -10.59 -11.92
N TYR A 4 -0.37 -10.19 -10.85
CA TYR A 4 0.21 -9.39 -9.78
C TYR A 4 1.17 -10.21 -8.89
N GLU A 5 0.85 -11.46 -8.57
CA GLU A 5 1.75 -12.35 -7.82
C GLU A 5 3.06 -12.64 -8.60
N ASP A 6 2.96 -12.84 -9.92
CA ASP A 6 4.13 -12.96 -10.78
C ASP A 6 4.98 -11.68 -10.76
N PHE A 7 4.35 -10.52 -10.94
CA PHE A 7 5.02 -9.22 -10.83
C PHE A 7 5.75 -9.04 -9.49
N LYS A 8 5.10 -9.35 -8.37
CA LYS A 8 5.73 -9.30 -7.03
C LYS A 8 6.96 -10.20 -6.94
N THR A 9 6.88 -11.40 -7.51
CA THR A 9 7.99 -12.36 -7.53
C THR A 9 9.16 -11.81 -8.33
N ARG A 10 8.89 -11.24 -9.52
CA ARG A 10 9.90 -10.63 -10.39
C ARG A 10 10.53 -9.39 -9.76
N PHE A 11 9.72 -8.52 -9.15
CA PHE A 11 10.19 -7.36 -8.40
C PHE A 11 11.10 -7.78 -7.25
N ASN A 12 10.66 -8.77 -6.45
CA ASN A 12 11.44 -9.26 -5.33
C ASN A 12 12.80 -9.82 -5.77
N LEU A 13 12.84 -10.57 -6.88
CA LEU A 13 14.07 -11.07 -7.48
C LEU A 13 15.00 -9.93 -7.91
N LEU A 14 14.48 -8.90 -8.59
CA LEU A 14 15.23 -7.70 -8.95
C LEU A 14 15.82 -7.04 -7.68
N ALA A 15 15.00 -6.83 -6.65
CA ALA A 15 15.42 -6.21 -5.40
C ALA A 15 16.48 -7.04 -4.64
N ARG A 16 16.52 -8.36 -4.84
CA ARG A 16 17.59 -9.22 -4.29
C ARG A 16 18.90 -9.06 -5.05
N LYS A 17 18.84 -9.05 -6.39
CA LYS A 17 20.02 -9.03 -7.26
C LYS A 17 20.63 -7.64 -7.40
N HIS A 18 19.80 -6.61 -7.56
CA HIS A 18 20.19 -5.23 -7.83
C HIS A 18 19.62 -4.30 -6.77
N LYS A 19 19.99 -4.55 -5.50
CA LYS A 19 19.46 -3.81 -4.35
C LYS A 19 19.72 -2.30 -4.47
N HIS A 20 20.85 -1.90 -5.06
CA HIS A 20 21.23 -0.49 -5.22
C HIS A 20 20.23 0.31 -6.06
N LEU A 21 19.64 -0.30 -7.10
CA LEU A 21 18.62 0.36 -7.93
C LEU A 21 17.38 0.71 -7.10
N VAL A 22 16.92 -0.24 -6.29
CA VAL A 22 15.78 -0.04 -5.39
C VAL A 22 16.09 1.01 -4.33
N VAL A 23 17.29 0.95 -3.72
CA VAL A 23 17.73 1.93 -2.70
C VAL A 23 17.77 3.33 -3.31
N ASN A 24 18.38 3.50 -4.47
CA ASN A 24 18.48 4.80 -5.16
C ASN A 24 17.08 5.38 -5.42
N THR A 25 16.19 4.61 -6.03
CA THR A 25 14.85 5.08 -6.37
C THR A 25 14.02 5.41 -5.13
N LEU A 26 13.99 4.52 -4.12
CA LEU A 26 13.22 4.79 -2.90
C LEU A 26 13.79 5.98 -2.12
N SER A 27 15.12 6.15 -2.07
CA SER A 27 15.73 7.33 -1.44
C SER A 27 15.30 8.63 -2.12
N ASN A 28 15.27 8.64 -3.45
CA ASN A 28 14.78 9.78 -4.22
C ASN A 28 13.28 10.03 -3.98
N ILE A 29 12.44 8.99 -3.95
CA ILE A 29 11.00 9.11 -3.65
C ILE A 29 10.79 9.70 -2.24
N PHE A 30 11.46 9.18 -1.21
CA PHE A 30 11.26 9.66 0.16
C PHE A 30 11.91 11.02 0.43
N THR A 31 12.93 11.41 -0.35
CA THR A 31 13.46 12.78 -0.36
C THR A 31 12.38 13.80 -0.73
N MET A 32 11.41 13.44 -1.57
CA MET A 32 10.33 14.35 -1.99
C MET A 32 9.42 14.81 -0.86
N ARG A 33 9.47 14.14 0.30
CA ARG A 33 8.78 14.61 1.51
C ARG A 33 9.32 15.95 2.00
N LEU A 34 10.58 16.29 1.72
CA LEU A 34 11.15 17.62 1.98
C LEU A 34 10.45 18.72 1.18
N ILE A 35 9.83 18.38 0.04
CA ILE A 35 9.05 19.32 -0.78
C ILE A 35 7.62 19.41 -0.26
N GLY A 36 7.01 18.28 0.10
CA GLY A 36 5.70 18.29 0.75
C GLY A 36 5.01 16.94 0.89
N ASN A 37 4.17 16.81 1.92
CA ASN A 37 3.46 15.57 2.27
C ASN A 37 2.35 15.14 1.29
N LYS A 38 1.78 16.02 0.46
CA LYS A 38 0.86 15.58 -0.60
C LYS A 38 1.63 15.18 -1.86
N THR A 39 2.60 16.02 -2.23
CA THR A 39 3.46 15.87 -3.41
C THR A 39 4.25 14.57 -3.41
N HIS A 40 4.71 14.06 -2.26
CA HIS A 40 5.46 12.81 -2.23
C HIS A 40 4.65 11.59 -2.72
N GLY A 41 3.32 11.58 -2.53
CA GLY A 41 2.45 10.50 -2.99
C GLY A 41 2.39 10.46 -4.52
N ASP A 42 2.05 11.59 -5.13
CA ASP A 42 2.00 11.72 -6.59
C ASP A 42 3.38 11.44 -7.23
N LEU A 43 4.48 11.89 -6.60
CA LEU A 43 5.84 11.62 -7.08
C LEU A 43 6.27 10.17 -6.88
N ALA A 44 5.77 9.48 -5.84
CA ALA A 44 5.97 8.05 -5.67
C ALA A 44 5.32 7.26 -6.82
N GLU A 45 4.16 7.71 -7.30
CA GLU A 45 3.48 7.10 -8.45
C GLU A 45 4.32 7.20 -9.71
N ILE A 46 4.82 8.41 -10.01
CA ILE A 46 5.68 8.66 -11.18
C ILE A 46 6.99 7.88 -11.04
N GLY A 47 7.65 7.96 -9.89
CA GLY A 47 8.94 7.32 -9.63
C GLY A 47 8.87 5.80 -9.73
N MET A 48 7.81 5.17 -9.20
CA MET A 48 7.64 3.72 -9.31
C MET A 48 7.21 3.28 -10.71
N ALA A 49 6.39 4.08 -11.42
CA ALA A 49 6.09 3.79 -12.82
C ALA A 49 7.37 3.79 -13.67
N GLU A 50 8.21 4.80 -13.48
CA GLU A 50 9.46 4.91 -14.21
C GLU A 50 10.48 3.84 -13.79
N PHE A 51 10.55 3.49 -12.51
CA PHE A 51 11.36 2.37 -12.04
C PHE A 51 11.04 1.07 -12.78
N ILE A 52 9.74 0.76 -12.94
CA ILE A 52 9.31 -0.44 -13.68
C ILE A 52 9.78 -0.36 -15.13
N ASN A 53 9.57 0.78 -15.80
CA ASN A 53 9.99 0.97 -17.20
C ASN A 53 11.50 0.86 -17.41
N GLN A 54 12.30 1.33 -16.44
CA GLN A 54 13.76 1.38 -16.57
C GLN A 54 14.41 0.05 -16.19
N PHE A 55 13.88 -0.67 -15.19
CA PHE A 55 14.60 -1.76 -14.54
C PHE A 55 13.88 -3.12 -14.55
N MET A 56 12.63 -3.19 -14.98
CA MET A 56 11.88 -4.45 -15.07
C MET A 56 11.55 -4.81 -16.52
N TYR A 57 12.51 -5.43 -17.23
CA TYR A 57 12.42 -5.72 -18.68
C TYR A 57 11.15 -6.46 -19.15
N ASP A 58 10.54 -7.28 -18.30
CA ASP A 58 9.33 -8.03 -18.64
C ASP A 58 8.03 -7.21 -18.43
N TYR A 59 8.14 -5.96 -17.95
CA TYR A 59 7.02 -5.12 -17.61
C TYR A 59 7.18 -3.67 -18.08
N LYS A 60 6.05 -3.09 -18.45
CA LYS A 60 5.88 -1.67 -18.68
C LYS A 60 4.88 -1.11 -17.67
N SER A 61 5.06 0.12 -17.25
CA SER A 61 4.13 0.85 -16.40
C SER A 61 3.74 2.18 -17.02
N ILE A 62 2.47 2.53 -16.85
CA ILE A 62 1.91 3.80 -17.27
C ILE A 62 1.31 4.46 -16.03
N HIS A 63 1.76 5.68 -15.73
CA HIS A 63 1.07 6.54 -14.77
C HIS A 63 -0.29 6.94 -15.33
N VAL A 64 -1.36 6.59 -14.64
CA VAL A 64 -2.72 6.76 -15.14
C VAL A 64 -3.22 8.19 -14.88
N GLY A 65 -2.82 8.77 -13.74
CA GLY A 65 -3.17 10.11 -13.32
C GLY A 65 -4.68 10.37 -13.21
N LYS A 66 -5.06 11.54 -12.69
CA LYS A 66 -6.48 11.90 -12.48
C LYS A 66 -7.22 12.35 -13.76
N VAL A 67 -6.50 12.68 -14.83
CA VAL A 67 -7.07 13.37 -16.01
C VAL A 67 -7.67 12.41 -17.04
N LYS A 68 -7.10 11.21 -17.24
CA LYS A 68 -7.53 10.28 -18.32
C LYS A 68 -8.71 9.37 -17.97
N PHE A 69 -9.15 9.32 -16.71
CA PHE A 69 -10.18 8.35 -16.27
C PHE A 69 -11.17 8.96 -15.26
N ARG A 70 -11.87 10.04 -15.65
CA ARG A 70 -13.01 10.63 -14.91
C ARG A 70 -14.21 9.68 -14.67
N ALA A 71 -14.11 8.40 -15.04
CA ALA A 71 -15.22 7.46 -15.12
C ALA A 71 -14.99 6.10 -14.41
N LYS A 72 -14.11 5.97 -13.41
CA LYS A 72 -13.82 4.65 -12.79
C LYS A 72 -14.19 4.52 -11.32
N GLU A 73 -14.80 3.38 -11.01
CA GLU A 73 -15.28 2.90 -9.70
C GLU A 73 -14.17 2.57 -8.68
N HIS A 74 -12.88 2.60 -9.06
CA HIS A 74 -11.75 2.27 -8.18
C HIS A 74 -10.52 3.17 -8.40
N GLU A 75 -9.85 3.55 -7.32
CA GLU A 75 -8.59 4.30 -7.26
C GLU A 75 -7.47 3.48 -7.93
N LYS A 76 -6.89 3.98 -9.03
CA LYS A 76 -5.88 3.27 -9.83
C LYS A 76 -4.79 4.26 -10.24
N ASP A 77 -3.61 4.10 -9.66
CA ASP A 77 -2.54 5.10 -9.77
C ASP A 77 -1.62 4.79 -10.96
N ILE A 78 -1.29 3.50 -11.13
CA ILE A 78 -0.51 3.00 -12.27
C ILE A 78 -1.19 1.79 -12.94
N MET A 79 -0.89 1.60 -14.22
CA MET A 79 -1.25 0.41 -14.97
C MET A 79 0.03 -0.33 -15.35
N ILE A 80 0.18 -1.56 -14.86
CA ILE A 80 1.31 -2.42 -15.22
C ILE A 80 0.87 -3.36 -16.34
N ILE A 81 1.75 -3.53 -17.31
CA ILE A 81 1.57 -4.36 -18.49
C ILE A 81 2.73 -5.35 -18.51
N ASN A 82 2.43 -6.64 -18.47
CA ASN A 82 3.44 -7.66 -18.76
C ASN A 82 3.73 -7.63 -20.27
N GLU A 83 4.98 -7.39 -20.66
CA GLU A 83 5.36 -7.23 -22.06
C GLU A 83 5.37 -8.54 -22.85
N ILE A 84 5.45 -9.67 -22.16
CA ILE A 84 5.41 -11.01 -22.77
C ILE A 84 3.96 -11.44 -23.00
N THR A 85 3.14 -11.46 -21.94
CA THR A 85 1.75 -11.96 -21.99
C THR A 85 0.74 -10.90 -22.42
N LYS A 86 1.16 -9.63 -22.50
CA LYS A 86 0.31 -8.43 -22.73
C LYS A 86 -0.80 -8.24 -21.69
N THR A 87 -0.78 -8.99 -20.59
CA THR A 87 -1.76 -8.86 -19.51
C THR A 87 -1.58 -7.53 -18.81
N LYS A 88 -2.69 -6.82 -18.58
CA LYS A 88 -2.73 -5.52 -17.92
C LYS A 88 -3.40 -5.66 -16.57
N PHE A 89 -2.81 -5.09 -15.54
CA PHE A 89 -3.44 -5.04 -14.23
C PHE A 89 -3.16 -3.68 -13.55
N PRO A 90 -4.18 -3.06 -12.96
CA PRO A 90 -4.00 -1.82 -12.24
C PRO A 90 -3.35 -2.08 -10.89
N VAL A 91 -2.59 -1.10 -10.40
CA VAL A 91 -2.03 -1.09 -9.05
C VAL A 91 -2.30 0.27 -8.41
N SER A 92 -2.78 0.25 -7.17
CA SER A 92 -2.82 1.45 -6.32
C SER A 92 -1.54 1.55 -5.51
N LEU A 93 -0.87 2.69 -5.63
CA LEU A 93 0.34 3.04 -4.92
C LEU A 93 -0.02 3.84 -3.69
N LYS A 94 0.60 3.50 -2.56
CA LYS A 94 0.22 4.04 -1.26
C LYS A 94 1.46 4.36 -0.44
N ALA A 95 1.86 5.62 -0.38
CA ALA A 95 2.97 6.07 0.45
C ALA A 95 2.48 6.44 1.86
N TYR A 96 2.91 5.68 2.87
CA TYR A 96 2.45 5.85 4.26
C TYR A 96 3.57 5.64 5.26
N GLY A 97 3.50 6.34 6.39
CA GLY A 97 4.36 6.04 7.53
C GLY A 97 4.05 4.65 8.12
N ASP A 98 5.02 4.06 8.81
CA ASP A 98 4.87 2.76 9.49
C ASP A 98 3.79 2.85 10.58
N GLY A 99 2.58 2.37 10.24
CA GLY A 99 1.37 2.75 10.96
C GLY A 99 0.09 2.19 10.35
N PRO A 100 -1.06 2.85 10.60
CA PRO A 100 -2.34 2.50 10.00
C PRO A 100 -2.29 2.60 8.46
N LEU A 101 -2.75 1.55 7.80
CA LEU A 101 -2.81 1.46 6.33
C LEU A 101 -4.25 1.13 5.92
N GLN A 102 -4.80 1.92 5.00
CA GLN A 102 -6.09 1.61 4.39
C GLN A 102 -5.89 0.68 3.19
N LEU A 103 -6.54 -0.47 3.24
CA LEU A 103 -6.52 -1.49 2.19
C LEU A 103 -7.68 -1.29 1.21
N SER A 104 -8.83 -0.83 1.67
CA SER A 104 -9.92 -0.48 0.75
C SER A 104 -10.82 0.60 1.32
N THR A 105 -11.48 1.31 0.41
CA THR A 105 -12.54 2.27 0.75
C THR A 105 -13.88 1.58 0.58
N ASP A 106 -14.67 1.51 1.64
CA ASP A 106 -16.05 1.00 1.59
C ASP A 106 -17.02 2.16 1.40
N SER A 107 -17.03 2.71 0.17
CA SER A 107 -17.84 3.88 -0.19
C SER A 107 -19.34 3.62 0.01
N ASN A 108 -19.78 2.41 -0.35
CA ASN A 108 -21.15 1.94 -0.27
C ASN A 108 -21.55 1.39 1.11
N GLN A 109 -20.65 1.43 2.10
CA GLN A 109 -20.91 1.02 3.49
C GLN A 109 -21.43 -0.42 3.62
N LYS A 110 -20.87 -1.36 2.86
CA LYS A 110 -21.32 -2.76 2.82
C LYS A 110 -20.72 -3.60 3.93
N MET A 111 -19.43 -3.45 4.23
CA MET A 111 -18.68 -4.38 5.10
C MET A 111 -19.13 -4.28 6.56
N PHE A 112 -19.20 -3.06 7.09
CA PHE A 112 -19.45 -2.87 8.52
C PHE A 112 -20.87 -3.24 8.96
N PRO A 113 -21.95 -2.78 8.28
CA PRO A 113 -23.32 -3.18 8.61
C PRO A 113 -23.52 -4.70 8.44
N PHE A 114 -22.90 -5.30 7.43
CA PHE A 114 -22.94 -6.74 7.25
C PHE A 114 -22.30 -7.49 8.42
N LEU A 115 -21.08 -7.11 8.86
CA LEU A 115 -20.48 -7.72 10.05
C LEU A 115 -21.34 -7.52 11.30
N LYS A 116 -21.99 -6.36 11.44
CA LYS A 116 -22.92 -6.09 12.54
C LYS A 116 -24.11 -7.04 12.55
N SER A 117 -24.63 -7.44 11.38
CA SER A 117 -25.71 -8.43 11.29
C SER A 117 -25.26 -9.86 11.61
N GLN A 118 -23.96 -10.17 11.52
CA GLN A 118 -23.40 -11.47 11.90
C GLN A 118 -23.14 -11.60 13.42
N GLY A 119 -23.19 -10.51 14.18
CA GLY A 119 -23.01 -10.48 15.62
C GLY A 119 -21.69 -9.86 16.08
N LYS A 120 -21.54 -9.68 17.41
CA LYS A 120 -20.41 -8.94 18.01
C LYS A 120 -19.14 -9.77 18.24
N ASN A 121 -19.22 -11.09 18.19
CA ASN A 121 -18.09 -11.99 18.39
C ASN A 121 -18.30 -13.23 17.50
N ILE A 122 -17.52 -13.30 16.43
CA ILE A 122 -17.67 -14.32 15.39
C ILE A 122 -16.45 -15.24 15.49
N ALA A 123 -16.67 -16.49 15.85
CA ALA A 123 -15.61 -17.50 15.99
C ALA A 123 -15.38 -18.30 14.70
N ARG A 124 -14.20 -18.93 14.62
CA ARG A 124 -13.76 -19.69 13.44
C ARG A 124 -14.72 -20.82 13.09
N GLY A 125 -14.84 -21.09 11.80
CA GLY A 125 -15.61 -22.19 11.22
C GLY A 125 -16.20 -21.77 9.88
N LYS A 126 -17.21 -22.50 9.41
CA LYS A 126 -17.96 -22.19 8.17
C LYS A 126 -18.54 -20.76 8.14
N HIS A 127 -18.61 -20.08 9.30
CA HIS A 127 -19.13 -18.72 9.39
C HIS A 127 -18.16 -17.65 8.83
N ILE A 128 -16.88 -17.67 9.22
CA ILE A 128 -15.88 -16.69 8.73
C ILE A 128 -15.62 -16.87 7.24
N GLU A 129 -15.57 -18.11 6.76
CA GLU A 129 -15.42 -18.39 5.32
C GLU A 129 -16.59 -17.81 4.50
N ARG A 130 -17.82 -17.92 5.00
CA ARG A 130 -19.00 -17.31 4.36
C ARG A 130 -18.93 -15.78 4.34
N ILE A 131 -18.37 -15.16 5.37
CA ILE A 131 -18.18 -13.69 5.41
C ILE A 131 -17.25 -13.26 4.28
N PHE A 132 -16.08 -13.87 4.15
CA PHE A 132 -15.12 -13.52 3.09
C PHE A 132 -15.62 -13.85 1.68
N LYS A 133 -16.45 -14.89 1.53
CA LYS A 133 -17.10 -15.24 0.26
C LYS A 133 -18.33 -14.37 -0.06
N SER A 134 -18.78 -13.52 0.85
CA SER A 134 -19.95 -12.68 0.64
C SER A 134 -19.65 -11.51 -0.31
N ASN A 135 -20.67 -11.08 -1.06
CA ASN A 135 -20.55 -9.90 -1.94
C ASN A 135 -20.17 -8.62 -1.18
N ASN A 136 -20.47 -8.54 0.12
CA ASN A 136 -20.09 -7.39 0.97
C ASN A 136 -18.57 -7.31 1.18
N PHE A 137 -17.86 -8.43 1.01
CA PHE A 137 -16.41 -8.53 1.06
C PHE A 137 -15.79 -8.76 -0.31
N GLY A 138 -16.56 -8.57 -1.40
CA GLY A 138 -16.06 -8.74 -2.77
C GLY A 138 -14.81 -7.90 -3.04
N ASP A 139 -14.74 -6.70 -2.47
CA ASP A 139 -13.59 -5.80 -2.61
C ASP A 139 -12.36 -6.17 -1.76
N PHE A 140 -12.44 -7.20 -0.93
CA PHE A 140 -11.34 -7.60 -0.06
C PHE A 140 -10.11 -8.09 -0.84
N ASN A 141 -10.29 -8.62 -2.05
CA ASN A 141 -9.21 -9.17 -2.89
C ASN A 141 -9.06 -8.46 -4.26
N THR A 142 -9.82 -7.40 -4.55
CA THR A 142 -9.95 -6.90 -5.94
C THR A 142 -8.91 -5.85 -6.31
N ILE A 143 -8.26 -5.20 -5.34
CA ILE A 143 -7.32 -4.12 -5.61
C ILE A 143 -5.90 -4.61 -5.33
N ASN A 144 -5.05 -4.55 -6.35
CA ASN A 144 -3.62 -4.72 -6.16
C ASN A 144 -3.08 -3.44 -5.53
N ILE A 145 -2.58 -3.54 -4.30
CA ILE A 145 -2.04 -2.39 -3.56
C ILE A 145 -0.55 -2.61 -3.39
N MET A 146 0.24 -1.58 -3.68
CA MET A 146 1.68 -1.54 -3.46
C MET A 146 2.04 -0.43 -2.47
N PRO A 147 1.97 -0.69 -1.15
CA PRO A 147 2.33 0.28 -0.14
C PRO A 147 3.84 0.51 -0.08
N LEU A 148 4.25 1.78 -0.15
CA LEU A 148 5.60 2.25 0.13
C LEU A 148 5.60 2.76 1.58
N ILE A 149 6.10 1.91 2.48
CA ILE A 149 6.10 2.18 3.92
C ILE A 149 7.44 2.83 4.32
N TYR A 150 7.38 3.88 5.12
CA TYR A 150 8.58 4.53 5.68
C TYR A 150 8.52 4.67 7.19
N ASP A 151 9.67 4.59 7.82
CA ASP A 151 9.91 4.86 9.23
C ASP A 151 10.89 6.05 9.29
N GLU A 152 10.31 7.24 9.48
CA GLU A 152 11.01 8.52 9.37
C GLU A 152 12.05 8.71 10.47
N GLU A 153 11.72 8.32 11.70
CA GLU A 153 12.63 8.41 12.85
C GLU A 153 13.93 7.62 12.61
N LYS A 154 13.83 6.52 11.85
CA LYS A 154 14.95 5.63 11.53
C LYS A 154 15.46 5.77 10.09
N GLN A 155 14.92 6.72 9.32
CA GLN A 155 15.24 6.95 7.90
C GLN A 155 15.32 5.66 7.08
N ARG A 156 14.29 4.82 7.18
CA ARG A 156 14.22 3.55 6.46
C ARG A 156 12.88 3.34 5.80
N CYS A 157 12.85 2.51 4.76
CA CYS A 157 11.66 2.25 3.97
C CYS A 157 11.56 0.80 3.50
N ASN A 158 10.36 0.38 3.10
CA ASN A 158 10.06 -0.96 2.62
C ASN A 158 8.81 -0.94 1.73
N ILE A 159 8.77 -1.78 0.70
CA ILE A 159 7.53 -2.05 -0.03
C ILE A 159 6.88 -3.29 0.58
N MET A 160 5.83 -3.09 1.38
CA MET A 160 5.20 -4.14 2.18
C MET A 160 3.80 -4.43 1.66
N ILE A 161 3.60 -5.62 1.08
CA ILE A 161 2.31 -6.03 0.50
C ILE A 161 1.54 -6.84 1.53
N PHE A 162 0.30 -6.41 1.82
CA PHE A 162 -0.57 -7.16 2.71
C PHE A 162 -1.03 -8.46 2.05
N ASN A 163 -0.80 -9.60 2.70
CA ASN A 163 -1.14 -10.92 2.18
C ASN A 163 -2.59 -11.27 2.57
N HIS A 164 -3.53 -10.87 1.71
CA HIS A 164 -4.95 -11.10 1.91
C HIS A 164 -5.30 -12.59 2.10
N GLN A 165 -4.68 -13.47 1.33
CA GLN A 165 -4.94 -14.92 1.45
C GLN A 165 -4.50 -15.47 2.81
N LYS A 166 -3.31 -15.09 3.28
CA LYS A 166 -2.81 -15.44 4.61
C LYS A 166 -3.72 -14.86 5.70
N ALA A 167 -4.14 -13.61 5.57
CA ALA A 167 -5.05 -12.96 6.50
C ALA A 167 -6.39 -13.73 6.61
N MET A 168 -7.03 -14.05 5.48
CA MET A 168 -8.27 -14.84 5.47
C MET A 168 -8.09 -16.22 6.11
N ASN A 169 -7.04 -16.94 5.72
CA ASN A 169 -6.77 -18.30 6.22
C ASN A 169 -6.47 -18.34 7.72
N LYS A 170 -5.79 -17.31 8.24
CA LYS A 170 -5.38 -17.22 9.65
C LYS A 170 -6.41 -16.55 10.55
N THR A 171 -7.40 -15.85 9.98
CA THR A 171 -8.49 -15.24 10.76
C THR A 171 -9.21 -16.33 11.55
N HIS A 172 -9.13 -16.22 12.87
CA HIS A 172 -9.75 -17.14 13.81
C HIS A 172 -10.98 -16.51 14.47
N ARG A 173 -10.95 -15.20 14.74
CA ARG A 173 -12.11 -14.49 15.31
C ARG A 173 -12.25 -13.11 14.71
N ILE A 174 -13.49 -12.65 14.59
CA ILE A 174 -13.85 -11.26 14.27
C ILE A 174 -14.60 -10.70 15.47
N ILE A 175 -14.08 -9.61 16.05
CA ILE A 175 -14.58 -9.06 17.31
C ILE A 175 -14.99 -7.61 17.12
N PHE A 176 -16.21 -7.29 17.54
CA PHE A 176 -16.69 -5.92 17.61
C PHE A 176 -16.01 -5.19 18.77
N VAL A 177 -15.38 -4.05 18.46
CA VAL A 177 -14.78 -3.17 19.47
C VAL A 177 -15.45 -1.82 19.40
N ASP A 178 -16.13 -1.46 20.49
CA ASP A 178 -16.92 -0.24 20.55
C ASP A 178 -16.08 1.02 20.78
N LYS A 179 -16.73 2.18 20.74
CA LYS A 179 -16.17 3.46 21.18
C LYS A 179 -15.65 3.33 22.61
N ASN A 180 -14.48 3.93 22.87
CA ASN A 180 -13.79 3.88 24.16
C ASN A 180 -13.52 2.47 24.70
N LYS A 181 -13.40 1.48 23.81
CA LYS A 181 -12.98 0.12 24.16
C LYS A 181 -11.76 -0.30 23.35
N LYS A 182 -11.00 -1.26 23.88
CA LYS A 182 -9.87 -1.90 23.21
C LYS A 182 -9.91 -3.41 23.40
N PHE A 183 -9.26 -4.13 22.48
CA PHE A 183 -9.02 -5.55 22.64
C PHE A 183 -7.71 -5.75 23.40
N ASP A 184 -7.79 -6.41 24.55
CA ASP A 184 -6.63 -6.81 25.32
C ASP A 184 -6.10 -8.14 24.79
N ARG A 185 -4.85 -8.15 24.30
CA ARG A 185 -4.25 -9.33 23.66
C ARG A 185 -3.94 -10.45 24.67
N LEU A 186 -3.58 -10.10 25.91
CA LEU A 186 -3.22 -11.07 26.94
C LEU A 186 -4.46 -11.75 27.49
N ALA A 187 -5.47 -10.97 27.87
CA ALA A 187 -6.74 -11.45 28.39
C ALA A 187 -7.71 -11.91 27.29
N LYS A 188 -7.37 -11.70 26.01
CA LYS A 188 -8.16 -12.04 24.82
C LYS A 188 -9.63 -11.59 24.90
N LYS A 189 -9.86 -10.41 25.50
CA LYS A 189 -11.20 -9.84 25.74
C LYS A 189 -11.24 -8.34 25.48
N ILE A 190 -12.45 -7.82 25.34
CA ILE A 190 -12.67 -6.37 25.24
C ILE A 190 -12.66 -5.77 26.63
N ILE A 191 -11.87 -4.71 26.80
CA ILE A 191 -11.79 -3.92 28.03
C ILE A 191 -12.00 -2.44 27.71
N GLU A 192 -12.31 -1.66 28.74
CA GLU A 192 -12.36 -0.19 28.64
C GLU A 192 -10.99 0.37 28.20
N GLY A 193 -11.03 1.39 27.36
CA GLY A 193 -9.81 1.97 26.79
C GLY A 193 -10.03 3.35 26.18
N LYS A 194 -9.15 4.30 26.45
CA LYS A 194 -9.26 5.65 25.90
C LYS A 194 -8.77 5.69 24.44
N GLY A 195 -9.36 6.58 23.63
CA GLY A 195 -8.84 6.98 22.32
C GLY A 195 -9.60 6.47 21.10
N ARG A 196 -10.39 5.39 21.20
CA ARG A 196 -11.20 4.90 20.06
C ARG A 196 -12.49 5.70 19.93
N LYS A 197 -12.57 6.56 18.91
CA LYS A 197 -13.75 7.41 18.64
C LYS A 197 -14.89 6.68 17.93
N HIS A 198 -14.57 5.72 17.07
CA HIS A 198 -15.54 4.98 16.26
C HIS A 198 -15.40 3.47 16.44
N PRO A 199 -16.51 2.72 16.38
CA PRO A 199 -16.47 1.27 16.51
C PRO A 199 -15.82 0.61 15.29
N ILE A 200 -15.23 -0.56 15.52
CA ILE A 200 -14.60 -1.37 14.49
C ILE A 200 -14.99 -2.84 14.63
N PHE A 201 -14.77 -3.62 13.57
CA PHE A 201 -14.62 -5.06 13.68
C PHE A 201 -13.15 -5.44 13.48
N MET A 202 -12.54 -6.00 14.51
CA MET A 202 -11.14 -6.42 14.52
C MET A 202 -11.04 -7.90 14.15
N PHE A 203 -10.14 -8.23 13.23
CA PHE A 203 -9.85 -9.59 12.79
C PHE A 203 -8.56 -10.04 13.50
N ILE A 204 -8.64 -11.18 14.19
CA ILE A 204 -7.52 -11.74 14.95
C ILE A 204 -7.26 -13.19 14.59
N ASP A 205 -6.00 -13.62 14.75
CA ASP A 205 -5.61 -15.02 14.58
C ASP A 205 -5.85 -15.86 15.84
N ALA A 206 -5.51 -17.16 15.76
CA ALA A 206 -5.68 -18.09 16.87
C ALA A 206 -4.84 -17.72 18.11
N GLY A 207 -3.71 -17.02 17.91
CA GLY A 207 -2.87 -16.48 18.98
C GLY A 207 -3.48 -15.24 19.64
N GLY A 208 -4.48 -14.61 19.02
CA GLY A 208 -5.02 -13.31 19.44
C GLY A 208 -4.23 -12.13 18.87
N ASN A 209 -3.40 -12.35 17.85
CA ASN A 209 -2.68 -11.28 17.19
C ASN A 209 -3.59 -10.55 16.19
N TYR A 210 -3.38 -9.25 16.08
CA TYR A 210 -4.06 -8.38 15.14
C TYR A 210 -3.69 -8.73 13.69
N ILE A 211 -4.70 -8.78 12.81
CA ILE A 211 -4.53 -9.00 11.36
C ILE A 211 -4.93 -7.73 10.59
N CYS A 212 -6.19 -7.34 10.73
CA CYS A 212 -6.81 -6.19 10.07
C CYS A 212 -8.09 -5.78 10.82
N GLU A 213 -8.73 -4.72 10.36
CA GLU A 213 -10.01 -4.27 10.90
C GLU A 213 -10.89 -3.61 9.85
N VAL A 214 -12.20 -3.74 10.01
CA VAL A 214 -13.18 -2.94 9.27
C VAL A 214 -13.59 -1.76 10.14
N ARG A 215 -13.36 -0.54 9.64
CA ARG A 215 -13.70 0.71 10.33
C ARG A 215 -15.03 1.25 9.85
N TYR A 216 -15.84 1.70 10.80
CA TYR A 216 -17.04 2.49 10.50
C TYR A 216 -16.79 3.96 10.77
N GLY A 217 -17.14 4.79 9.80
CA GLY A 217 -17.08 6.23 9.96
C GLY A 217 -18.32 6.83 10.63
N GLY A 218 -19.47 6.14 10.56
CA GLY A 218 -20.74 6.78 10.88
C GLY A 218 -21.07 7.96 9.96
N ALA A 219 -22.17 8.65 10.27
CA ALA A 219 -22.59 9.85 9.53
C ALA A 219 -21.64 11.05 9.73
N GLN A 220 -20.83 11.04 10.81
CA GLN A 220 -19.95 12.16 11.17
C GLN A 220 -18.49 11.98 10.76
N ALA A 221 -18.00 10.77 10.46
CA ALA A 221 -16.62 10.62 9.99
C ALA A 221 -16.53 10.68 8.47
N ASN A 222 -15.33 11.04 8.01
CA ASN A 222 -14.99 11.12 6.62
C ASN A 222 -15.26 9.77 5.91
N ALA A 223 -15.96 9.82 4.78
CA ALA A 223 -16.25 8.65 3.96
C ALA A 223 -14.99 7.87 3.57
N LEU A 224 -13.87 8.57 3.37
CA LEU A 224 -12.57 8.00 3.06
C LEU A 224 -11.98 7.20 4.22
N GLN A 225 -12.47 7.34 5.45
CA GLN A 225 -11.99 6.58 6.61
C GLN A 225 -12.73 5.24 6.80
N ARG A 226 -13.72 4.94 5.96
CA ARG A 226 -14.50 3.70 5.99
C ARG A 226 -13.86 2.60 5.17
N GLY A 227 -13.99 1.37 5.64
CA GLY A 227 -13.59 0.18 4.89
C GLY A 227 -12.53 -0.64 5.61
N LEU A 228 -11.70 -1.32 4.83
CA LEU A 228 -10.71 -2.25 5.35
C LEU A 228 -9.41 -1.54 5.67
N TRP A 229 -8.94 -1.73 6.89
CA TRP A 229 -7.70 -1.18 7.41
C TRP A 229 -6.82 -2.29 7.96
N THR A 230 -5.53 -2.06 7.97
CA THR A 230 -4.56 -2.82 8.76
C THR A 230 -3.59 -1.83 9.43
N HIS A 231 -2.55 -2.36 10.07
CA HIS A 231 -1.53 -1.57 10.71
C HIS A 231 -0.19 -2.26 10.56
N THR A 232 0.74 -1.66 9.84
CA THR A 232 2.00 -2.30 9.42
C THR A 232 2.82 -2.79 10.61
N LYS A 233 2.97 -1.98 11.67
CA LYS A 233 3.61 -2.40 12.94
C LYS A 233 2.93 -3.61 13.62
N ASN A 234 1.60 -3.59 13.74
CA ASN A 234 0.87 -4.57 14.55
C ASN A 234 0.59 -5.88 13.80
N ALA A 235 0.51 -5.81 12.47
CA ALA A 235 0.21 -6.93 11.58
C ALA A 235 1.40 -7.33 10.71
N VAL A 236 2.64 -7.00 11.09
CA VAL A 236 3.86 -7.23 10.29
C VAL A 236 3.96 -8.66 9.72
N SER A 237 3.52 -9.66 10.49
CA SER A 237 3.53 -11.08 10.06
C SER A 237 2.58 -11.39 8.89
N TYR A 238 1.69 -10.47 8.52
CA TYR A 238 0.76 -10.55 7.40
C TYR A 238 1.21 -9.75 6.19
N PHE A 239 2.43 -9.20 6.21
CA PHE A 239 3.03 -8.50 5.09
C PHE A 239 4.18 -9.29 4.47
N ASP A 240 4.26 -9.24 3.15
CA ASP A 240 5.40 -9.71 2.38
C ASP A 240 6.22 -8.50 1.92
N SER A 241 7.54 -8.51 2.16
CA SER A 241 8.43 -7.42 1.75
C SER A 241 8.94 -7.65 0.33
N LEU A 242 8.60 -6.76 -0.61
CA LEU A 242 9.16 -6.80 -1.96
C LEU A 242 10.61 -6.33 -2.00
N THR A 243 11.03 -5.50 -1.05
CA THR A 243 12.42 -5.04 -0.91
C THR A 243 13.29 -6.00 -0.09
N ASN A 244 12.76 -7.17 0.29
CA ASN A 244 13.37 -8.21 1.14
C ASN A 244 13.63 -7.83 2.61
N ARG A 245 13.78 -6.55 2.91
CA ARG A 245 13.96 -6.00 4.25
C ARG A 245 13.73 -4.48 4.23
N TRP A 246 13.79 -3.87 5.40
CA TRP A 246 13.93 -2.42 5.50
C TRP A 246 15.23 -1.95 4.83
N ILE A 247 15.11 -0.87 4.07
CA ILE A 247 16.21 -0.21 3.36
C ILE A 247 16.40 1.16 3.99
N ASP A 248 17.61 1.44 4.46
CA ASP A 248 17.99 2.77 4.89
C ASP A 248 18.06 3.71 3.67
N TYR A 249 17.55 4.92 3.81
CA TYR A 249 17.58 5.94 2.76
C TYR A 249 18.19 7.24 3.29
N SER A 250 18.77 8.02 2.38
CA SER A 250 19.28 9.35 2.68
C SER A 250 18.56 10.40 1.84
N HIS A 251 18.58 11.64 2.32
CA HIS A 251 18.02 12.76 1.58
C HIS A 251 18.93 13.19 0.43
N ASN A 252 18.38 13.26 -0.77
CA ASN A 252 19.05 13.77 -1.96
C ASN A 252 18.71 15.26 -2.19
N HIS A 253 19.40 16.17 -1.49
CA HIS A 253 19.16 17.61 -1.65
C HIS A 253 19.45 18.13 -3.07
N THR A 254 20.34 17.47 -3.82
CA THR A 254 20.58 17.78 -5.23
C THR A 254 19.33 17.55 -6.08
N LEU A 255 18.59 16.47 -5.82
CA LEU A 255 17.31 16.22 -6.48
C LEU A 255 16.27 17.29 -6.15
N VAL A 256 16.20 17.75 -4.89
CA VAL A 256 15.32 18.86 -4.50
C VAL A 256 15.66 20.12 -5.31
N LYS A 257 16.95 20.45 -5.44
CA LYS A 257 17.40 21.57 -6.27
C LYS A 257 17.06 21.38 -7.74
N LEU A 258 17.21 20.16 -8.28
CA LEU A 258 16.84 19.83 -9.65
C LEU A 258 15.35 20.10 -9.91
N PHE A 259 14.46 19.71 -8.99
CA PHE A 259 13.04 20.04 -9.08
C PHE A 259 12.80 21.56 -9.09
N SER A 260 13.45 22.31 -8.18
CA SER A 260 13.32 23.77 -8.15
C SER A 260 13.76 24.43 -9.46
N LEU A 261 14.86 23.94 -10.05
CA LEU A 261 15.35 24.43 -11.35
C LEU A 261 14.39 24.05 -12.49
N ALA A 262 13.94 22.80 -12.52
CA ALA A 262 13.03 22.28 -13.54
C ALA A 262 11.72 23.08 -13.58
N LEU A 263 11.18 23.53 -12.44
CA LEU A 263 9.95 24.33 -12.43
C LEU A 263 10.10 25.73 -13.05
N ASN A 264 11.33 26.23 -13.23
CA ASN A 264 11.60 27.56 -13.78
C ASN A 264 12.35 27.54 -15.12
N SER A 265 12.72 26.36 -15.62
CA SER A 265 13.46 26.22 -16.88
C SER A 265 12.53 26.00 -18.09
N SER A 266 13.07 26.23 -19.28
CA SER A 266 12.37 25.97 -20.54
C SER A 266 12.36 24.48 -20.92
N GLU A 267 11.47 24.11 -21.84
CA GLU A 267 11.40 22.76 -22.42
C GLU A 267 12.75 22.31 -23.01
N ARG A 268 13.51 23.24 -23.62
CA ARG A 268 14.86 22.97 -24.12
C ARG A 268 15.79 22.52 -22.99
N GLY A 269 15.74 23.19 -21.84
CA GLY A 269 16.50 22.81 -20.64
C GLY A 269 16.09 21.44 -20.13
N HIS A 270 14.78 21.15 -20.09
CA HIS A 270 14.27 19.84 -19.67
C HIS A 270 14.73 18.70 -20.59
N LYS A 271 14.69 18.88 -21.91
CA LYS A 271 15.16 17.87 -22.88
C LYS A 271 16.65 17.52 -22.69
N LEU A 272 17.46 18.54 -22.43
CA LEU A 272 18.88 18.34 -22.12
C LEU A 272 19.05 17.59 -20.79
N ALA A 273 18.34 18.01 -19.74
CA ALA A 273 18.37 17.35 -18.44
C ALA A 273 17.94 15.88 -18.54
N ASN A 274 16.87 15.57 -19.26
CA ASN A 274 16.40 14.20 -19.49
C ASN A 274 17.49 13.32 -20.14
N SER A 275 18.21 13.86 -21.11
CA SER A 275 19.29 13.12 -21.79
C SER A 275 20.46 12.83 -20.84
N ILE A 276 20.78 13.76 -19.94
CA ILE A 276 21.83 13.58 -18.92
C ILE A 276 21.39 12.53 -17.90
N LEU A 277 20.17 12.64 -17.39
CA LEU A 277 19.61 11.70 -16.41
C LEU A 277 19.49 10.29 -16.97
N GLN A 278 19.08 10.13 -18.24
CA GLN A 278 18.99 8.81 -18.85
C GLN A 278 20.36 8.13 -18.96
N LYS A 279 21.41 8.87 -19.34
CA LYS A 279 22.78 8.33 -19.39
C LYS A 279 23.25 7.84 -18.02
N ASP A 280 22.95 8.59 -16.96
CA ASP A 280 23.24 8.18 -15.58
C ASP A 280 22.47 6.92 -15.18
N ILE A 281 21.17 6.86 -15.49
CA ILE A 281 20.33 5.68 -15.27
C ILE A 281 20.88 4.45 -16.00
N ASP A 282 21.33 4.60 -17.24
CA ASP A 282 21.90 3.50 -18.01
C ASP A 282 23.24 3.02 -17.43
N HIS A 283 24.05 3.93 -16.87
CA HIS A 283 25.24 3.55 -16.11
C HIS A 283 24.88 2.76 -14.84
N LEU A 284 23.86 3.19 -14.08
CA LEU A 284 23.41 2.49 -12.87
C LEU A 284 22.98 1.03 -13.13
N LYS A 285 22.45 0.73 -14.32
CA LYS A 285 22.07 -0.64 -14.73
C LYS A 285 23.27 -1.59 -14.85
N THR A 286 24.47 -1.04 -15.04
CA THR A 286 25.71 -1.81 -15.24
C THR A 286 26.55 -2.01 -13.98
N LEU A 287 26.16 -1.36 -12.87
CA LEU A 287 26.76 -1.55 -11.54
C LEU A 287 26.22 -2.83 -10.88
#